data_AF-A0ABD5DSZ8-F1
#
_entry.id   AF-A0ABD5DSZ8-F1
#
_cell.length_a   1.000
_cell.length_b   1.000
_cell.length_c   1.000
_cell.angle_alpha   90.00
_cell.angle_beta   90.00
_cell.angle_gamma   90.00
#
_symmetry.space_group_name_H-M   'P 1'
#
loop_
_entity.id
_entity.type
_entity.pdbx_description
1 polymer ?
#
loop_
_entity_poly.entity_id
_entity_poly.type
_entity_poly.pdbx_seq_one_letter_code
_entity_poly.pdbx_strand_id
1 'polypeptide(L)'
;MSIIPNSIIEIKPHLNAGKVLSEVESIKLVSPTTFFSIPLAIEKVSAGFPSPAQDYVDRTLDMNEHLIKNEEATFSVRVASLSMLNAGIDIDDELIVDRSLDAKHNDIVVALIDND
;
A
#
# COMPACT_ATOMS: atom_id res chain seq x y z
N MET A 1 15.36 -49.59 52.73
CA MET A 1 13.99 -49.09 52.50
C MET A 1 14.10 -47.59 52.31
N SER A 2 14.34 -47.11 51.08
CA SER A 2 14.53 -45.69 50.81
C SER A 2 13.18 -45.04 50.56
N ILE A 3 12.84 -44.07 51.42
CA ILE A 3 11.60 -43.31 51.38
C ILE A 3 11.83 -42.18 50.38
N ILE A 4 11.12 -42.19 49.26
CA ILE A 4 11.18 -41.10 48.28
C ILE A 4 10.33 -39.95 48.84
N PRO A 5 10.87 -38.75 49.09
CA PRO A 5 10.06 -37.64 49.56
C PRO A 5 9.20 -37.09 48.41
N ASN A 6 7.92 -36.83 48.69
CA ASN A 6 6.99 -36.17 47.78
C ASN A 6 7.38 -34.69 47.59
N SER A 7 8.08 -34.35 46.52
CA SER A 7 8.39 -32.98 46.13
C SER A 7 7.37 -32.45 45.11
N ILE A 8 6.15 -32.10 45.55
CA ILE A 8 5.19 -31.28 44.75
C ILE A 8 5.79 -29.88 44.42
N ILE A 9 6.89 -29.50 45.08
CA ILE A 9 7.54 -28.20 44.97
C ILE A 9 8.38 -28.07 43.67
N GLU A 10 8.81 -29.17 43.06
CA GLU A 10 9.69 -29.15 41.88
C GLU A 10 8.98 -28.88 40.55
N ILE A 11 7.64 -28.89 40.53
CA ILE A 11 6.87 -28.63 39.30
C ILE A 11 6.48 -27.15 39.16
N LYS A 12 6.58 -26.34 40.23
CA LYS A 12 6.29 -24.89 40.17
C LYS A 12 7.12 -24.13 39.12
N PRO A 13 8.43 -24.41 38.91
CA PRO A 13 9.21 -23.78 37.85
C PRO A 13 8.74 -24.18 36.44
N HIS A 14 8.11 -25.36 36.31
CA HIS A 14 7.66 -25.92 35.03
C HIS A 14 6.20 -25.57 34.68
N LEU A 15 5.40 -25.08 35.63
CA LEU A 15 4.04 -24.59 35.35
C LEU A 15 4.02 -23.28 34.53
N ASN A 16 5.13 -22.53 34.53
CA ASN A 16 5.32 -21.38 33.61
C ASN A 16 5.79 -21.79 32.21
N ALA A 17 5.90 -23.09 31.91
CA ALA A 17 6.17 -23.59 30.56
C ALA A 17 4.88 -23.79 29.74
N GLY A 18 3.73 -23.34 30.25
CA GLY A 18 2.59 -23.00 29.41
C GLY A 18 2.86 -21.67 28.70
N LYS A 19 3.81 -21.64 27.77
CA LYS A 19 3.84 -20.60 26.75
C LYS A 19 2.59 -20.85 25.90
N VAL A 20 1.45 -20.36 26.38
CA VAL A 20 0.36 -19.98 25.50
C VAL A 20 0.96 -18.84 24.69
N LEU A 21 1.71 -19.19 23.65
CA LEU A 21 1.97 -18.33 22.53
C LEU A 21 0.58 -18.12 21.95
N SER A 22 -0.12 -17.14 22.52
CA SER A 22 -1.41 -16.77 22.03
C SER A 22 -1.16 -16.41 20.57
N GLU A 23 -1.66 -17.20 19.63
CA GLU A 23 -1.50 -16.92 18.18
C GLU A 23 -1.96 -15.48 17.87
N VAL A 24 -2.84 -14.94 18.73
CA VAL A 24 -3.28 -13.54 18.79
C VAL A 24 -2.19 -12.50 19.13
N GLU A 25 -1.13 -12.80 19.89
CA GLU A 25 0.00 -11.87 20.08
C GLU A 25 0.87 -11.72 18.82
N SER A 26 0.89 -12.74 17.97
CA SER A 26 1.52 -12.68 16.64
C SER A 26 0.60 -12.15 15.54
N ILE A 27 -0.67 -11.88 15.85
CA ILE A 27 -1.51 -11.07 14.97
C ILE A 27 -1.04 -9.62 15.11
N LYS A 28 0.00 -9.27 14.34
CA LYS A 28 0.14 -7.88 13.93
C LYS A 28 -1.15 -7.54 13.20
N LEU A 29 -1.94 -6.63 13.76
CA LEU A 29 -2.90 -5.90 12.95
C LEU A 29 -2.13 -5.44 11.70
N VAL A 30 -2.59 -5.86 10.53
CA VAL A 30 -2.14 -5.24 9.28
C VAL A 30 -2.44 -3.77 9.48
N SER A 31 -1.39 -2.95 9.53
CA SER A 31 -1.52 -1.51 9.38
C SER A 31 -1.47 -1.30 7.87
N PRO A 32 -2.60 -1.11 7.17
CA PRO A 32 -2.62 -0.99 5.72
C PRO A 32 -2.14 0.41 5.27
N THR A 33 -1.10 0.93 5.91
CA THR A 33 -0.48 2.20 5.53
C THR A 33 0.79 1.83 4.77
N THR A 34 0.68 1.73 3.45
CA THR A 34 1.79 1.38 2.55
C THR A 34 2.67 2.60 2.25
N PHE A 35 3.24 3.22 3.28
CA PHE A 35 4.18 4.32 3.06
C PHE A 35 5.49 3.78 2.45
N PHE A 36 5.88 4.29 1.28
CA PHE A 36 7.06 3.90 0.55
C PHE A 36 7.79 5.13 -0.01
N SER A 37 9.01 5.36 0.48
CA SER A 37 9.85 6.49 0.06
C SER A 37 10.57 6.19 -1.25
N ILE A 38 10.11 6.79 -2.35
CA ILE A 38 10.76 6.72 -3.67
C ILE A 38 11.72 7.91 -3.83
N PRO A 39 13.02 7.70 -4.12
CA PRO A 39 13.94 8.76 -4.51
C PRO A 39 13.39 9.68 -5.61
N LEU A 40 13.31 10.98 -5.34
CA LEU A 40 12.88 12.00 -6.29
C LEU A 40 14.08 12.88 -6.69
N ALA A 41 14.39 12.89 -7.99
CA ALA A 41 15.40 13.79 -8.54
C ALA A 41 14.96 15.25 -8.39
N ILE A 42 15.87 16.12 -7.95
CA ILE A 42 15.59 17.55 -7.75
C ILE A 42 15.48 18.30 -9.07
N GLU A 43 16.27 17.88 -10.06
CA GLU A 43 16.36 18.55 -11.35
C GLU A 43 15.39 17.93 -12.36
N LYS A 44 14.79 18.78 -13.20
CA LYS A 44 14.00 18.32 -14.35
C LYS A 44 14.95 17.74 -15.39
N VAL A 45 14.75 16.48 -15.75
CA VAL A 45 15.50 15.85 -16.84
C VAL A 45 15.02 16.46 -18.17
N SER A 46 15.90 17.18 -18.86
CA SER A 46 15.63 17.62 -20.24
C SER A 46 15.79 16.45 -21.20
N ALA A 47 15.03 16.43 -22.30
CA ALA A 47 15.22 15.43 -23.35
C ALA A 47 16.66 15.54 -23.92
N GLY A 48 17.44 14.46 -23.84
CA GLY A 48 18.87 14.45 -24.19
C GLY A 48 19.67 13.51 -23.28
N PHE A 49 21.00 13.50 -23.42
CA PHE A 49 21.88 12.70 -22.58
C PHE A 49 22.04 13.41 -21.22
N PRO A 50 21.57 12.84 -20.10
CA PRO A 50 21.76 13.46 -18.80
C PRO A 50 23.26 13.45 -18.45
N SER A 51 23.77 14.57 -17.94
CA SER A 51 25.13 14.65 -17.43
C SER A 51 25.29 13.71 -16.22
N PRO A 52 26.33 12.84 -16.15
CA PRO A 52 26.51 11.84 -15.09
C PRO A 52 26.70 12.39 -13.66
N ALA A 53 26.67 13.71 -13.47
CA ALA A 53 27.14 14.38 -12.25
C ALA A 53 26.01 14.93 -11.36
N GLN A 54 24.75 14.58 -11.61
CA GLN A 54 23.58 15.15 -10.92
C GLN A 54 22.80 14.10 -10.12
N ASP A 55 23.49 13.36 -9.25
CA ASP A 55 22.90 12.39 -8.31
C ASP A 55 22.47 13.01 -6.97
N TYR A 56 21.99 14.26 -6.96
CA TYR A 56 21.41 14.84 -5.74
C TYR A 56 19.94 14.43 -5.61
N VAL A 57 19.71 13.30 -4.94
CA VAL A 57 18.39 12.89 -4.43
C VAL A 57 18.23 13.48 -3.03
N ASP A 58 17.65 14.68 -2.92
CA ASP A 58 17.41 15.33 -1.62
C ASP A 58 15.93 15.22 -1.19
N ARG A 59 15.09 14.57 -1.99
CA ARG A 59 13.66 14.39 -1.70
C ARG A 59 13.21 12.96 -1.98
N THR A 60 12.24 12.51 -1.19
CA THR A 60 11.53 11.25 -1.40
C THR A 60 10.05 11.53 -1.66
N LEU A 61 9.40 10.68 -2.44
CA LEU A 61 7.99 10.77 -2.80
C LEU A 61 7.28 9.46 -2.45
N ASP A 62 6.14 9.55 -1.77
CA ASP A 62 5.20 8.44 -1.61
C ASP A 62 4.10 8.54 -2.69
N MET A 63 3.82 7.45 -3.39
CA MET A 63 2.83 7.45 -4.47
C MET A 63 1.40 7.53 -3.97
N ASN A 64 1.10 6.98 -2.79
CA ASN A 64 -0.24 7.08 -2.22
C ASN A 64 -0.51 8.53 -1.84
N GLU A 65 0.40 9.19 -1.12
CA GLU A 65 0.26 10.62 -0.79
C GLU A 65 0.21 11.50 -2.04
N HIS A 66 0.94 11.13 -3.09
CA HIS A 66 0.99 11.91 -4.32
C HIS A 66 -0.29 11.80 -5.17
N LEU A 67 -0.84 10.59 -5.29
CA LEU A 67 -1.93 10.28 -6.23
C LEU A 67 -3.31 10.27 -5.54
N ILE A 68 -3.36 9.93 -4.26
CA ILE A 68 -4.60 9.73 -3.49
C ILE A 68 -4.83 10.93 -2.58
N LYS A 69 -5.73 11.82 -2.98
CA LYS A 69 -6.10 13.01 -2.18
C LYS A 69 -7.21 12.70 -1.16
N ASN A 70 -8.11 11.79 -1.52
CA ASN A 70 -9.24 11.39 -0.70
C ASN A 70 -9.37 9.86 -0.70
N GLU A 71 -8.79 9.21 0.31
CA GLU A 71 -8.74 7.75 0.41
C GLU A 71 -10.12 7.10 0.39
N GLU A 72 -11.14 7.71 1.01
CA GLU A 72 -12.50 7.16 1.10
C GLU A 72 -13.28 7.23 -0.23
N ALA A 73 -12.82 8.08 -1.15
CA ALA A 73 -13.44 8.30 -2.45
C ALA A 73 -12.56 7.86 -3.63
N THR A 74 -11.39 7.30 -3.37
CA THR A 74 -10.45 6.88 -4.41
C THR A 74 -10.47 5.36 -4.58
N PHE A 75 -10.53 4.89 -5.83
CA PHE A 75 -10.48 3.47 -6.16
C PHE A 75 -9.72 3.23 -7.46
N SER A 76 -9.17 2.02 -7.62
CA SER A 76 -8.50 1.60 -8.85
C SER A 76 -9.47 0.85 -9.77
N VAL A 77 -9.38 1.06 -11.08
CA VAL A 77 -10.09 0.28 -12.10
C VAL A 77 -9.13 -0.15 -13.20
N ARG A 78 -9.40 -1.32 -13.79
CA ARG A 78 -8.68 -1.80 -14.97
C ARG A 78 -9.49 -1.55 -16.23
N VAL A 79 -8.85 -1.02 -17.25
CA VAL A 79 -9.47 -0.71 -18.53
C VAL A 79 -9.68 -1.99 -19.34
N ALA A 80 -10.92 -2.19 -19.81
CA ALA A 80 -11.30 -3.38 -20.57
C ALA A 80 -11.68 -3.07 -22.04
N SER A 81 -11.35 -1.86 -22.54
CA SER A 81 -11.72 -1.46 -23.90
C SER A 81 -10.73 -0.46 -24.52
N LEU A 82 -10.71 -0.40 -25.86
CA LEU A 82 -9.89 0.55 -26.63
C LEU A 82 -10.57 1.92 -26.86
N SER A 83 -11.73 2.17 -26.24
CA SER A 83 -12.52 3.38 -26.50
C SER A 83 -11.75 4.67 -26.20
N MET A 84 -10.80 4.61 -25.27
CA MET A 84 -9.99 5.74 -24.81
C MET A 84 -8.55 5.72 -25.35
N LEU A 85 -8.26 4.89 -26.37
CA LEU A 85 -6.90 4.77 -26.94
C LEU A 85 -6.35 6.12 -27.43
N ASN A 86 -7.19 6.94 -28.06
CA ASN A 86 -6.79 8.28 -28.53
C ASN A 86 -6.52 9.28 -27.40
N ALA A 87 -6.96 8.98 -26.17
CA ALA A 87 -6.64 9.73 -24.97
C ALA A 87 -5.38 9.18 -24.26
N GLY A 88 -4.74 8.15 -24.81
CA GLY A 88 -3.56 7.50 -24.25
C GLY A 88 -3.88 6.45 -23.18
N ILE A 89 -5.11 5.93 -23.15
CA ILE A 89 -5.55 4.88 -22.22
C ILE A 89 -5.80 3.59 -23.03
N ASP A 90 -5.04 2.54 -22.75
CA ASP A 90 -5.10 1.26 -23.43
C ASP A 90 -5.76 0.15 -22.57
N ILE A 91 -6.02 -1.01 -23.17
CA ILE A 91 -6.47 -2.21 -22.46
C ILE A 91 -5.43 -2.59 -21.40
N ASP A 92 -5.92 -3.04 -20.25
CA ASP A 92 -5.14 -3.44 -19.07
C ASP A 92 -4.43 -2.31 -18.33
N ASP A 93 -4.56 -1.06 -18.77
CA ASP A 93 -4.13 0.10 -17.97
C ASP A 93 -4.92 0.17 -16.65
N GLU A 94 -4.21 0.57 -15.60
CA GLU A 94 -4.75 0.71 -14.27
C GLU A 94 -4.93 2.19 -13.91
N LEU A 95 -6.18 2.59 -13.66
CA LEU A 95 -6.57 3.98 -13.43
C LEU A 95 -6.94 4.18 -11.97
N ILE A 96 -6.40 5.24 -11.36
CA ILE A 96 -6.82 5.73 -10.05
C ILE A 96 -7.94 6.76 -10.27
N VAL A 97 -9.12 6.50 -9.71
CA VAL A 97 -10.33 7.29 -9.91
C VAL A 97 -10.78 7.87 -8.57
N ASP A 98 -10.97 9.19 -8.52
CA ASP A 98 -11.54 9.90 -7.36
C ASP A 98 -12.98 10.33 -7.68
N ARG A 99 -13.95 9.76 -6.96
CA ARG A 99 -15.38 10.07 -7.15
C ARG A 99 -15.89 11.26 -6.33
N SER A 100 -15.03 11.89 -5.51
CA SER A 100 -15.42 13.06 -4.70
C SER A 100 -15.35 14.38 -5.47
N LEU A 101 -14.81 14.36 -6.69
CA LEU A 101 -14.63 15.54 -7.52
C LEU A 101 -15.81 15.73 -8.48
N ASP A 102 -16.23 17.00 -8.64
CA ASP A 102 -17.19 17.37 -9.68
C ASP A 102 -16.50 17.41 -11.06
N ALA A 103 -17.02 16.62 -12.00
CA ALA A 103 -16.52 16.56 -13.37
C ALA A 103 -16.76 17.88 -14.13
N LYS A 104 -15.77 18.31 -14.92
CA LYS A 104 -15.81 19.50 -15.75
C LYS A 104 -15.71 19.16 -17.23
N HIS A 105 -16.01 20.15 -18.06
CA HIS A 105 -15.89 19.99 -19.51
C HIS A 105 -14.46 19.60 -19.89
N ASN A 106 -14.34 18.56 -20.72
CA ASN A 106 -13.09 17.91 -21.16
C ASN A 106 -12.37 17.04 -20.12
N ASP A 107 -12.96 16.78 -18.96
CA ASP A 107 -12.42 15.76 -18.06
C ASP A 107 -12.71 14.35 -18.60
N ILE A 108 -11.74 13.44 -18.39
CA ILE A 108 -11.96 12.00 -18.59
C ILE A 108 -12.64 11.48 -17.33
N VAL A 109 -13.82 10.88 -17.51
CA VAL A 109 -14.65 10.39 -16.41
C VAL A 109 -14.95 8.92 -16.56
N VAL A 110 -15.11 8.24 -15.43
CA VAL A 110 -15.79 6.95 -15.37
C VAL A 110 -17.26 7.24 -15.10
N ALA A 111 -18.11 6.92 -16.07
CA ALA A 111 -19.56 7.10 -15.97
C ALA A 111 -20.26 5.76 -16.14
N LEU A 112 -21.27 5.52 -15.30
CA LEU A 112 -22.24 4.47 -15.51
C LEU A 112 -23.42 5.09 -16.28
N ILE A 113 -23.67 4.58 -17.49
CA ILE A 113 -24.78 5.00 -18.34
C ILE A 113 -25.79 3.86 -18.32
N ASP A 114 -27.06 4.21 -18.13
CA ASP A 114 -28.21 3.30 -17.99
C ASP A 114 -28.14 2.41 -16.74
N ASN A 115 -28.95 2.80 -15.74
CA ASN A 115 -28.92 2.29 -14.39
C ASN A 115 -29.94 1.15 -14.20
N ASP A 116 -29.92 0.15 -15.08
CA ASP A 116 -30.74 -1.07 -14.94
C ASP A 116 -30.11 -2.07 -13.94
#